data_AF-A0AAV0U2B0-F1
#
_entry.id   AF-A0AAV0U2B0-F1
#
_cell.length_a   1.000
_cell.length_b   1.000
_cell.length_c   1.000
_cell.angle_alpha   90.00
_cell.angle_beta   90.00
_cell.angle_gamma   90.00
#
_symmetry.space_group_name_H-M   'P 1'
#
loop_
_entity.id
_entity.type
_entity.pdbx_description
1 polymer ?
#
loop_
_entity_poly.entity_id
_entity_poly.type
_entity_poly.pdbx_seq_one_letter_code
_entity_poly.pdbx_strand_id
1 'polypeptide(L)'
;MIWTALAVASMALSSLSTGMTMMSMRRSWDLQVSSVRWLFFYFFLYLWIWSSTRVLYLLWVSFYPIETSLSDSSSSSSNEGEVVYGRYSSMGIYTILQLEETHDAFATALLCFGDAALFAVALWMFPLTFELSNIAAKSMDRGAEKEKKQIRFYAWTGHGLMLIFAAVETTLAISYKGYTQYTQRCLLGVYFVQFLASCT
;
A
#
# COMPACT_ATOMS: atom_id res chain seq x y z
N MET A 1 -3.96 -22.19 -10.64
CA MET A 1 -2.62 -21.53 -10.72
C MET A 1 -2.54 -20.42 -11.76
N ILE A 2 -3.24 -20.49 -12.91
CA ILE A 2 -3.14 -19.43 -13.94
C ILE A 2 -3.63 -18.05 -13.45
N TRP A 3 -4.68 -18.00 -12.63
CA TRP A 3 -5.26 -16.77 -12.10
C TRP A 3 -4.36 -16.06 -11.08
N THR A 4 -3.71 -16.80 -10.19
CA THR A 4 -2.75 -16.24 -9.23
C THR A 4 -1.50 -15.73 -9.93
N ALA A 5 -0.98 -16.49 -10.91
CA ALA A 5 0.14 -16.04 -11.75
C ALA A 5 -0.22 -14.78 -12.56
N LEU A 6 -1.44 -14.70 -13.09
CA LEU A 6 -1.93 -13.54 -13.84
C LEU A 6 -2.12 -12.32 -12.92
N ALA A 7 -2.61 -12.51 -11.69
CA ALA A 7 -2.70 -11.45 -10.69
C ALA A 7 -1.30 -10.92 -10.32
N VAL A 8 -0.36 -11.80 -10.02
CA VAL A 8 1.04 -11.43 -9.73
C VAL A 8 1.67 -10.69 -10.91
N ALA A 9 1.50 -11.20 -12.13
CA ALA A 9 2.03 -10.57 -13.34
C ALA A 9 1.42 -9.18 -13.58
N SER A 10 0.10 -9.05 -13.43
CA SER A 10 -0.59 -7.75 -13.59
C SER A 10 -0.12 -6.73 -12.56
N MET A 11 -0.02 -7.11 -11.27
CA MET A 11 0.48 -6.20 -10.22
C MET A 11 1.96 -5.87 -10.41
N ALA A 12 2.78 -6.82 -10.86
CA ALA A 12 4.19 -6.58 -11.17
C ALA A 12 4.34 -5.58 -12.33
N LEU A 13 3.54 -5.73 -13.40
CA LEU A 13 3.52 -4.79 -14.52
C LEU A 13 3.03 -3.40 -14.08
N SER A 14 1.98 -3.33 -13.26
CA SER A 14 1.51 -2.07 -12.68
C SER A 14 2.58 -1.40 -11.81
N SER A 15 3.29 -2.19 -10.98
CA SER A 15 4.40 -1.68 -10.17
C SER A 15 5.53 -1.16 -11.06
N LEU A 16 5.94 -1.93 -12.07
CA LEU A 16 6.99 -1.52 -12.99
C LEU A 16 6.63 -0.25 -13.76
N SER A 17 5.39 -0.15 -14.25
CA SER A 17 4.87 1.05 -14.91
C SER A 17 4.91 2.26 -13.98
N THR A 18 4.46 2.11 -12.74
CA THR A 18 4.46 3.17 -11.72
C THR A 18 5.90 3.62 -11.41
N GLY A 19 6.83 2.69 -11.27
CA GLY A 19 8.25 2.97 -11.06
C GLY A 19 8.90 3.68 -12.26
N MET A 20 8.58 3.27 -13.48
CA MET A 20 9.05 3.95 -14.70
C MET A 20 8.52 5.38 -14.79
N THR A 21 7.24 5.61 -14.48
CA THR A 21 6.64 6.95 -14.42
C THR A 21 7.35 7.83 -13.40
N MET A 22 7.59 7.31 -12.19
CA MET A 22 8.35 8.00 -11.15
C MET A 22 9.76 8.38 -11.62
N MET A 23 10.50 7.46 -12.24
CA MET A 23 11.85 7.73 -12.75
C MET A 23 11.84 8.75 -13.90
N SER A 24 10.87 8.64 -14.81
CA SER A 24 10.69 9.59 -15.91
C SER A 24 10.43 11.00 -15.38
N MET A 25 9.55 11.14 -14.38
CA MET A 25 9.28 12.42 -13.72
C MET A 25 10.53 12.97 -13.04
N ARG A 26 11.28 12.16 -12.31
CA ARG A 26 12.52 12.61 -11.64
C ARG A 26 13.57 13.10 -12.63
N ARG A 27 13.64 12.50 -13.83
CA ARG A 27 14.64 12.85 -14.85
C ARG A 27 14.22 14.06 -15.68
N SER A 28 12.93 14.21 -15.96
CA SER A 28 12.42 15.22 -16.88
C SER A 28 11.92 16.50 -16.18
N TRP A 29 11.51 16.42 -14.91
CA TRP A 29 10.86 17.53 -14.22
C TRP A 29 11.74 18.07 -13.10
N ASP A 30 11.86 19.40 -13.05
CA ASP A 30 12.52 20.09 -11.96
C ASP A 30 11.59 20.13 -10.74
N LEU A 31 11.81 19.18 -9.82
CA LEU A 31 10.93 18.90 -8.67
C LEU A 31 10.87 20.06 -7.65
N GLN A 32 11.80 21.01 -7.72
CA GLN A 32 11.89 22.13 -6.77
C GLN A 32 11.16 23.40 -7.22
N VAL A 33 10.64 23.41 -8.46
CA VAL A 33 10.01 24.60 -9.06
C VAL A 33 8.51 24.67 -8.75
N SER A 34 7.85 23.52 -8.58
CA SER A 34 6.41 23.47 -8.31
C SER A 34 6.05 22.39 -7.29
N SER A 35 5.27 22.79 -6.31
CA SER A 35 4.70 21.98 -5.23
C SER A 35 3.88 20.79 -5.75
N VAL A 36 3.14 20.97 -6.84
CA VAL A 36 2.35 19.90 -7.46
C VAL A 36 3.24 18.81 -8.08
N ARG A 37 4.34 19.21 -8.73
CA ARG A 37 5.31 18.26 -9.30
C ARG A 37 5.98 17.41 -8.22
N TRP A 38 6.32 18.06 -7.11
CA TRP A 38 6.86 17.40 -5.93
C TRP A 38 5.86 16.41 -5.32
N LEU A 39 4.59 16.82 -5.17
CA LEU A 39 3.50 15.96 -4.67
C LEU A 39 3.27 14.74 -5.56
N PHE A 40 3.24 14.91 -6.89
CA PHE A 40 3.14 13.80 -7.83
C PHE A 40 4.27 12.79 -7.67
N PHE A 41 5.51 13.28 -7.55
CA PHE A 41 6.66 12.39 -7.38
C PHE A 41 6.53 11.51 -6.12
N TYR A 42 6.17 12.10 -4.98
CA TYR A 42 5.99 11.34 -3.74
C TYR A 42 4.78 10.41 -3.80
N PHE A 43 3.67 10.85 -4.39
CA PHE A 43 2.52 10.00 -4.63
C PHE A 43 2.90 8.73 -5.43
N PHE A 44 3.58 8.89 -6.56
CA PHE A 44 4.04 7.76 -7.38
C PHE A 44 5.11 6.90 -6.68
N LEU A 45 5.99 7.51 -5.87
CA LEU A 45 6.97 6.78 -5.08
C LEU A 45 6.28 5.87 -4.04
N TYR A 46 5.34 6.40 -3.27
CA TYR A 46 4.61 5.60 -2.27
C TYR A 46 3.70 4.55 -2.93
N LEU A 47 3.10 4.87 -4.07
CA LEU A 47 2.30 3.91 -4.84
C LEU A 47 3.17 2.75 -5.34
N TRP A 48 4.38 3.04 -5.83
CA TRP A 48 5.35 2.03 -6.25
C TRP A 48 5.84 1.18 -5.08
N ILE A 49 6.10 1.79 -3.92
CA ILE A 49 6.48 1.06 -2.70
C ILE A 49 5.35 0.11 -2.30
N TRP A 50 4.12 0.60 -2.20
CA TRP A 50 2.95 -0.21 -1.86
C TRP A 50 2.76 -1.38 -2.83
N SER A 51 2.79 -1.13 -4.13
CA SER A 51 2.62 -2.18 -5.14
C SER A 51 3.77 -3.18 -5.11
N SER A 52 5.01 -2.74 -4.89
CA SER A 52 6.17 -3.62 -4.79
C SER A 52 6.11 -4.52 -3.56
N THR A 53 5.70 -3.98 -2.42
CA THR A 53 5.50 -4.76 -1.19
C THR A 53 4.42 -5.84 -1.37
N ARG A 54 3.32 -5.51 -2.07
CA ARG A 54 2.26 -6.48 -2.38
C ARG A 54 2.73 -7.56 -3.35
N VAL A 55 3.48 -7.21 -4.39
CA VAL A 55 4.09 -8.19 -5.30
C VAL A 55 5.05 -9.10 -4.54
N LEU A 56 5.88 -8.55 -3.65
CA LEU A 56 6.83 -9.33 -2.85
C LEU A 56 6.12 -10.30 -1.90
N TYR A 57 5.01 -9.86 -1.26
CA TYR A 57 4.18 -10.72 -0.44
C TYR A 57 3.55 -11.87 -1.26
N LEU A 58 2.99 -11.57 -2.44
CA LEU A 58 2.40 -12.60 -3.31
C LEU A 58 3.46 -13.57 -3.85
N LEU A 59 4.67 -13.09 -4.15
CA LEU A 59 5.79 -13.95 -4.52
C LEU A 59 6.22 -14.83 -3.35
N TRP A 60 6.32 -14.29 -2.14
CA TRP A 60 6.64 -15.05 -0.93
C TRP A 60 5.66 -16.22 -0.73
N VAL A 61 4.36 -15.94 -0.78
CA VAL A 61 3.30 -16.98 -0.68
C VAL A 61 3.37 -17.99 -1.83
N SER A 62 3.80 -17.58 -3.01
CA SER A 62 3.92 -18.46 -4.18
C SER A 62 5.14 -19.40 -4.10
N PHE A 63 6.25 -18.95 -3.51
CA PHE A 63 7.48 -19.74 -3.38
C PHE A 63 7.53 -20.58 -2.11
N TYR A 64 6.94 -20.10 -1.01
CA TYR A 64 6.79 -20.82 0.23
C TYR A 64 5.30 -21.04 0.47
N PRO A 65 4.67 -22.03 -0.19
CA PRO A 65 3.37 -22.50 0.25
C PRO A 65 3.58 -22.94 1.70
N ILE A 66 2.98 -22.22 2.63
CA ILE A 66 2.93 -22.63 4.03
C ILE A 66 2.30 -24.02 4.00
N GLU A 67 3.10 -25.06 4.22
CA GLU A 67 2.58 -26.34 4.64
C GLU A 67 1.92 -26.07 5.99
N THR A 68 0.64 -25.70 5.93
CA THR A 68 -0.22 -25.80 7.09
C THR A 68 -0.09 -27.24 7.53
N SER A 69 0.57 -27.44 8.67
CA SER A 69 0.63 -28.68 9.41
C SER A 69 -0.79 -29.12 9.76
N LEU A 70 -1.46 -29.74 8.77
CA LEU A 70 -2.63 -30.60 8.91
C LEU A 70 -2.13 -32.04 8.79
N SER A 71 -1.13 -32.38 9.59
CA SER A 71 -0.95 -33.75 10.04
C SER A 71 -1.86 -33.96 11.25
N ASP A 72 -2.91 -34.74 11.01
CA ASP A 72 -3.70 -35.51 11.98
C ASP A 72 -5.12 -35.01 12.25
N SER A 73 -6.04 -35.33 11.35
CA SER A 73 -7.14 -36.26 11.66
C SER A 73 -8.03 -36.55 10.44
N SER A 74 -8.43 -37.81 10.30
CA SER A 74 -9.41 -38.38 9.36
C SER A 74 -9.04 -38.32 7.87
N SER A 75 -8.52 -39.40 7.27
CA SER A 75 -9.31 -40.49 6.68
C SER A 75 -10.56 -40.02 5.91
N SER A 76 -10.63 -40.47 4.65
CA SER A 76 -11.78 -40.49 3.72
C SER A 76 -12.19 -39.19 2.99
N SER A 77 -12.32 -39.37 1.68
CA SER A 77 -13.24 -38.69 0.75
C SER A 77 -13.06 -37.19 0.44
N SER A 78 -12.71 -36.96 -0.83
CA SER A 78 -13.28 -35.97 -1.75
C SER A 78 -13.10 -34.46 -1.48
N ASN A 79 -12.47 -33.79 -2.46
CA ASN A 79 -12.79 -32.45 -2.95
C ASN A 79 -12.70 -31.24 -1.99
N GLU A 80 -11.97 -31.28 -0.87
CA GLU A 80 -11.79 -30.06 -0.05
C GLU A 80 -10.51 -29.27 -0.39
N GLY A 81 -9.41 -29.95 -0.76
CA GLY A 81 -8.15 -29.27 -1.11
C GLY A 81 -8.25 -28.39 -2.37
N GLU A 82 -9.11 -28.77 -3.32
CA GLU A 82 -9.34 -28.01 -4.56
C GLU A 82 -10.24 -26.78 -4.32
N VAL A 83 -11.16 -26.86 -3.35
CA VAL A 83 -12.08 -25.77 -2.98
C VAL A 83 -11.34 -24.68 -2.18
N VAL A 84 -10.41 -25.06 -1.31
CA VAL A 84 -9.56 -24.11 -0.57
C VAL A 84 -8.66 -23.33 -1.54
N TYR A 85 -8.06 -24.00 -2.52
CA TYR A 85 -7.20 -23.36 -3.53
C TYR A 85 -8.00 -22.49 -4.53
N GLY A 86 -9.20 -22.95 -4.92
CA GLY A 86 -10.15 -22.16 -5.71
C GLY A 86 -10.62 -20.91 -4.97
N ARG A 87 -10.78 -21.00 -3.64
CA ARG A 87 -10.96 -19.85 -2.78
C ARG A 87 -9.76 -18.92 -2.83
N TYR A 88 -8.53 -19.36 -2.57
CA TYR A 88 -7.32 -18.50 -2.68
C TYR A 88 -7.24 -17.73 -4.01
N SER A 89 -7.64 -18.37 -5.11
CA SER A 89 -7.71 -17.77 -6.45
C SER A 89 -8.81 -16.71 -6.62
N SER A 90 -9.93 -16.81 -5.88
CA SER A 90 -10.97 -15.78 -5.76
C SER A 90 -10.69 -14.80 -4.60
N MET A 91 -9.74 -15.14 -3.72
CA MET A 91 -9.39 -14.43 -2.50
C MET A 91 -8.23 -13.43 -2.69
N GLY A 92 -8.00 -12.85 -3.87
CA GLY A 92 -7.21 -11.61 -3.94
C GLY A 92 -7.80 -10.51 -3.02
N ILE A 93 -9.11 -10.60 -2.75
CA ILE A 93 -9.89 -9.75 -1.83
C ILE A 93 -10.04 -10.36 -0.42
N TYR A 94 -10.11 -11.69 -0.30
CA TYR A 94 -10.33 -12.38 0.98
C TYR A 94 -9.04 -12.71 1.73
N THR A 95 -7.88 -12.77 1.07
CA THR A 95 -6.57 -12.81 1.75
C THR A 95 -6.30 -11.52 2.51
N ILE A 96 -7.00 -10.42 2.19
CA ILE A 96 -6.98 -9.15 2.93
C ILE A 96 -7.93 -9.20 4.15
N LEU A 97 -8.97 -10.04 4.11
CA LEU A 97 -10.00 -10.17 5.16
C LEU A 97 -9.78 -11.35 6.12
N GLN A 98 -9.08 -12.39 5.68
CA GLN A 98 -8.73 -13.60 6.43
C GLN A 98 -7.22 -13.64 6.70
N LEU A 99 -6.68 -12.51 7.17
CA LEU A 99 -5.37 -12.42 7.81
C LEU A 99 -5.43 -13.04 9.22
N GLU A 100 -5.98 -14.25 9.30
CA GLU A 100 -6.13 -14.98 10.56
C GLU A 100 -4.78 -15.66 10.85
N GLU A 101 -3.99 -14.96 11.67
CA GLU A 101 -2.79 -15.43 12.36
C GLU A 101 -1.61 -15.90 11.49
N THR A 102 -1.10 -15.03 10.62
CA THR A 102 0.25 -15.22 10.08
C THR A 102 1.29 -14.91 11.17
N HIS A 103 1.87 -15.94 11.80
CA HIS A 103 2.93 -15.80 12.82
C HIS A 103 4.34 -15.63 12.25
N ASP A 104 4.49 -15.63 10.92
CA ASP A 104 5.77 -15.35 10.29
C ASP A 104 6.10 -13.86 10.40
N ALA A 105 7.24 -13.56 11.02
CA ALA A 105 7.70 -12.20 11.27
C ALA A 105 7.98 -11.45 9.96
N PHE A 106 8.42 -12.16 8.92
CA PHE A 106 8.71 -11.56 7.62
C PHE A 106 7.42 -11.17 6.88
N ALA A 107 6.43 -12.07 6.82
CA ALA A 107 5.13 -11.77 6.25
C ALA A 107 4.41 -10.63 6.99
N THR A 108 4.47 -10.62 8.33
CA THR A 108 3.89 -9.54 9.16
C THR A 108 4.58 -8.19 8.89
N ALA A 109 5.90 -8.18 8.76
CA ALA A 109 6.66 -6.96 8.43
C ALA A 109 6.30 -6.43 7.04
N LEU A 110 6.16 -7.30 6.03
CA LEU A 110 5.73 -6.89 4.69
C LEU A 110 4.31 -6.32 4.69
N LEU A 111 3.39 -6.93 5.44
CA LEU A 111 2.02 -6.44 5.54
C LEU A 111 1.94 -5.06 6.21
N CYS A 112 2.56 -4.90 7.39
CA CYS A 112 2.60 -3.62 8.09
C CYS A 112 3.28 -2.52 7.25
N PHE A 113 4.40 -2.85 6.59
CA PHE A 113 5.05 -1.89 5.70
C PHE A 113 4.18 -1.52 4.50
N GLY A 114 3.43 -2.48 3.95
CA GLY A 114 2.46 -2.26 2.89
C GLY A 114 1.32 -1.36 3.34
N ASP A 115 0.79 -1.56 4.54
CA ASP A 115 -0.34 -0.79 5.08
C ASP A 115 0.09 0.65 5.38
N ALA A 116 1.29 0.86 5.94
CA ALA A 116 1.89 2.18 6.08
C ALA A 116 2.12 2.89 4.73
N ALA A 117 2.54 2.15 3.69
CA ALA A 117 2.69 2.70 2.35
C ALA A 117 1.33 3.08 1.73
N LEU A 118 0.29 2.26 1.93
CA LEU A 118 -1.08 2.57 1.49
C LEU A 118 -1.62 3.82 2.19
N PHE A 119 -1.39 3.95 3.49
CA PHE A 119 -1.74 5.14 4.24
C PHE A 119 -1.03 6.38 3.70
N ALA A 120 0.27 6.27 3.38
CA ALA A 120 1.01 7.35 2.75
C ALA A 120 0.40 7.73 1.40
N VAL A 121 0.04 6.77 0.54
CA VAL A 121 -0.65 7.03 -0.74
C VAL A 121 -1.94 7.83 -0.51
N ALA A 122 -2.80 7.40 0.42
CA ALA A 122 -4.03 8.11 0.75
C ALA A 122 -3.78 9.52 1.30
N LEU A 123 -2.75 9.68 2.14
CA LEU A 123 -2.38 10.96 2.72
C LEU A 123 -1.88 11.94 1.66
N TRP A 124 -1.08 11.47 0.68
CA TRP A 124 -0.54 12.31 -0.39
C TRP A 124 -1.57 12.65 -1.47
N MET A 125 -2.63 11.85 -1.63
CA MET A 125 -3.74 12.16 -2.53
C MET A 125 -4.46 13.46 -2.14
N PHE A 126 -4.66 13.70 -0.84
CA PHE A 126 -5.39 14.88 -0.38
C PHE A 126 -4.77 16.22 -0.80
N PRO A 127 -3.49 16.53 -0.47
CA PRO A 127 -2.86 17.77 -0.91
C PRO A 127 -2.69 17.82 -2.44
N LEU A 128 -2.52 16.67 -3.11
CA LEU A 128 -2.43 16.61 -4.56
C LEU A 128 -3.72 17.08 -5.23
N THR A 129 -4.86 16.52 -4.83
CA THR A 129 -6.17 16.89 -5.38
C THR A 129 -6.53 18.33 -5.03
N PHE A 130 -6.20 18.77 -3.82
CA PHE A 130 -6.40 20.16 -3.39
C PHE A 130 -5.60 21.16 -4.24
N GLU A 131 -4.31 20.91 -4.51
CA GLU A 131 -3.52 21.84 -5.32
C GLU A 131 -3.94 21.81 -6.80
N LEU A 132 -4.32 20.63 -7.33
CA LEU A 132 -4.85 20.53 -8.69
C LEU A 132 -6.17 21.30 -8.86
N SER A 133 -7.11 21.14 -7.94
CA SER A 133 -8.39 21.87 -7.99
C SER A 133 -8.18 23.38 -7.86
N ASN A 134 -7.23 23.79 -7.03
CA ASN A 134 -6.91 25.21 -6.83
C ASN A 134 -6.18 25.83 -8.04
N ILE A 135 -5.30 25.10 -8.73
CA ILE A 135 -4.72 25.53 -10.02
C ILE A 135 -5.81 25.67 -11.07
N ALA A 136 -6.72 24.70 -11.17
CA ALA A 136 -7.83 24.73 -12.13
C ALA A 136 -8.80 25.89 -11.86
N ALA A 137 -9.08 26.19 -10.59
CA ALA A 137 -10.04 27.22 -10.20
C ALA A 137 -9.48 28.65 -10.20
N LYS A 138 -8.18 28.83 -9.88
CA LYS A 138 -7.62 30.17 -9.61
C LYS A 138 -6.36 30.51 -10.40
N SER A 139 -5.91 29.67 -11.33
CA SER A 139 -4.70 29.88 -12.15
C SER A 139 -3.56 30.45 -11.30
N MET A 140 -3.18 29.69 -10.27
CA MET A 140 -2.48 30.24 -9.12
C MET A 140 -0.98 30.45 -9.38
N ASP A 141 -0.54 31.72 -9.39
CA ASP A 141 0.88 32.09 -9.27
C ASP A 141 1.16 32.58 -7.84
N ARG A 142 1.67 31.70 -6.98
CA ARG A 142 2.00 32.00 -5.57
C ARG A 142 3.43 32.55 -5.41
N GLY A 143 4.27 32.49 -6.45
CA GLY A 143 5.70 32.79 -6.37
C GLY A 143 6.54 31.70 -5.69
N ALA A 144 7.81 31.59 -6.10
CA ALA A 144 8.71 30.47 -5.77
C ALA A 144 9.01 30.30 -4.26
N GLU A 145 9.01 31.38 -3.47
CA GLU A 145 9.26 31.27 -2.02
C GLU A 145 8.08 30.68 -1.25
N LYS A 146 6.84 31.01 -1.64
CA LYS A 146 5.64 30.47 -1.00
C LYS A 146 5.45 29.00 -1.36
N GLU A 147 5.75 28.62 -2.61
CA GLU A 147 5.80 27.24 -3.08
C GLU A 147 6.75 26.38 -2.22
N LYS A 148 7.99 26.84 -1.99
CA LYS A 148 8.98 26.10 -1.18
C LYS A 148 8.55 25.93 0.27
N LYS A 149 7.96 26.98 0.88
CA LYS A 149 7.44 26.89 2.26
C LYS A 149 6.30 25.87 2.36
N GLN A 150 5.43 25.83 1.35
CA GLN A 150 4.31 24.91 1.29
C GLN A 150 4.77 23.46 1.08
N ILE A 151 5.76 23.23 0.19
CA ILE A 151 6.42 21.92 0.04
C ILE A 151 6.99 21.44 1.38
N ARG A 152 7.71 22.31 2.12
CA ARG A 152 8.28 21.94 3.40
C ARG A 152 7.21 21.60 4.44
N PHE A 153 6.09 22.34 4.44
CA PHE A 153 4.96 22.07 5.32
C PHE A 153 4.29 20.72 4.99
N TYR A 154 4.04 20.45 3.71
CA TYR A 154 3.50 19.16 3.27
C TYR A 154 4.45 18.00 3.57
N ALA A 155 5.75 18.17 3.31
CA ALA A 155 6.79 17.19 3.64
C ALA A 155 6.80 16.87 5.13
N TRP A 156 6.82 17.89 5.99
CA TRP A 156 6.89 17.70 7.43
C TRP A 156 5.61 17.06 7.99
N THR A 157 4.44 17.54 7.55
CA THR A 157 3.15 17.02 7.99
C THR A 157 2.91 15.60 7.48
N GLY A 158 3.17 15.34 6.20
CA GLY A 158 2.93 14.04 5.58
C GLY A 158 3.87 12.95 6.09
N HIS A 159 5.17 13.21 6.14
CA HIS A 159 6.12 12.25 6.73
C HIS A 159 5.93 12.10 8.24
N GLY A 160 5.55 13.16 8.95
CA GLY A 160 5.24 13.10 10.39
C GLY A 160 4.06 12.18 10.69
N LEU A 161 2.94 12.37 10.01
CA LEU A 161 1.75 11.52 10.17
C LEU A 161 2.02 10.07 9.74
N MET A 162 2.78 9.87 8.66
CA MET A 162 3.21 8.53 8.21
C MET A 162 4.07 7.82 9.26
N LEU A 163 5.05 8.52 9.86
CA LEU A 163 5.90 7.93 10.90
C LEU A 163 5.11 7.56 12.15
N ILE A 164 4.15 8.40 12.57
CA ILE A 164 3.26 8.11 13.69
C ILE A 164 2.45 6.84 13.39
N PHE A 165 1.84 6.76 12.21
CA PHE A 165 1.06 5.58 11.81
C PHE A 165 1.92 4.30 11.78
N ALA A 166 3.08 4.36 11.14
CA ALA A 166 4.01 3.23 11.08
C ALA A 166 4.48 2.79 12.48
N ALA A 167 4.74 3.73 13.39
CA ALA A 167 5.10 3.43 14.77
C ALA A 167 3.95 2.74 15.53
N VAL A 168 2.71 3.21 15.36
CA VAL A 168 1.52 2.58 15.96
C VAL A 168 1.34 1.16 15.44
N GLU A 169 1.36 0.94 14.13
CA GLU A 169 1.21 -0.41 13.58
C GLU A 169 2.35 -1.34 13.99
N THR A 170 3.60 -0.86 13.97
CA THR A 170 4.76 -1.66 14.39
C THR A 170 4.65 -2.05 15.87
N THR A 171 4.22 -1.11 16.73
CA THR A 171 4.04 -1.37 18.17
C THR A 171 2.93 -2.40 18.40
N LEU A 172 1.82 -2.30 17.65
CA LEU A 172 0.74 -3.28 17.70
C LEU A 172 1.23 -4.66 17.23
N ALA A 173 1.91 -4.75 16.09
CA ALA A 173 2.45 -6.01 15.57
C ALA A 173 3.42 -6.70 16.54
N ILE A 174 4.30 -5.92 17.20
CA ILE A 174 5.23 -6.45 18.21
C ILE A 174 4.48 -6.92 19.47
N SER A 175 3.55 -6.10 19.98
CA SER A 175 2.84 -6.39 21.22
C SER A 175 1.97 -7.64 21.13
N TYR A 176 1.42 -7.94 19.94
CA TYR A 176 0.54 -9.08 19.73
C TYR A 176 1.19 -10.24 18.96
N LYS A 177 2.52 -10.22 18.77
CA LYS A 177 3.31 -11.28 18.09
C LYS A 177 2.72 -11.74 16.74
N GLY A 178 2.16 -10.81 15.97
CA GLY A 178 1.52 -11.11 14.71
C GLY A 178 0.56 -10.02 14.24
N TYR A 179 0.00 -10.24 13.06
CA TYR A 179 -1.05 -9.38 12.53
C TYR A 179 -2.39 -9.76 13.14
N THR A 180 -3.05 -8.82 13.82
CA THR A 180 -4.29 -9.09 14.57
C THR A 180 -5.46 -8.23 14.09
N GLN A 181 -6.65 -8.49 14.62
CA GLN A 181 -7.87 -7.70 14.39
C GLN A 181 -7.69 -6.18 14.64
N TYR A 182 -6.73 -5.77 15.47
CA TYR A 182 -6.43 -4.37 15.71
C TYR A 182 -5.75 -3.70 14.51
N THR A 183 -4.82 -4.38 13.86
CA THR A 183 -4.16 -3.90 12.64
C THR A 183 -5.18 -3.81 11.48
N GLN A 184 -6.12 -4.76 11.42
CA GLN A 184 -7.23 -4.72 10.46
C GLN A 184 -8.16 -3.50 10.66
N ARG A 185 -8.39 -3.07 11.91
CA ARG A 185 -9.14 -1.83 12.20
C ARG A 185 -8.37 -0.57 11.80
N CYS A 186 -7.06 -0.54 11.98
CA CYS A 186 -6.20 0.53 11.47
C CYS A 186 -6.31 0.63 9.94
N LEU A 187 -6.25 -0.49 9.24
CA LEU A 187 -6.41 -0.59 7.79
C LEU A 187 -7.79 -0.10 7.31
N LEU A 188 -8.85 -0.38 8.08
CA LEU A 188 -10.19 0.17 7.83
C LEU A 188 -10.20 1.70 7.94
N GLY A 189 -9.47 2.26 8.90
CA GLY A 189 -9.21 3.70 8.99
C GLY A 189 -8.49 4.27 7.77
N VAL A 190 -7.49 3.55 7.23
CA VAL A 190 -6.80 3.93 5.99
C VAL A 190 -7.77 4.01 4.81
N TYR A 191 -8.67 3.05 4.67
CA TYR A 191 -9.70 3.10 3.63
C TYR A 191 -10.67 4.26 3.78
N PHE A 192 -11.04 4.64 5.00
CA PHE A 192 -11.83 5.84 5.23
C PHE A 192 -11.09 7.10 4.79
N VAL A 193 -9.81 7.23 5.12
CA VAL A 193 -8.98 8.37 4.67
C VAL A 193 -8.88 8.39 3.14
N GLN A 194 -8.70 7.23 2.52
CA GLN A 194 -8.65 7.11 1.06
C GLN A 194 -9.99 7.51 0.41
N PHE A 195 -11.12 7.09 0.99
CA PHE A 195 -12.44 7.48 0.52
C PHE A 195 -12.63 9.00 0.59
N LEU A 196 -12.31 9.61 1.72
CA LEU A 196 -12.37 11.07 1.89
C LEU A 196 -11.48 11.80 0.88
N ALA A 197 -10.25 11.32 0.68
CA ALA A 197 -9.33 11.90 -0.30
C ALA A 197 -9.84 11.80 -1.75
N SER A 198 -10.63 10.78 -2.06
CA SER A 198 -11.19 10.55 -3.40
C SER A 198 -12.46 11.38 -3.68
N CYS A 199 -13.11 11.92 -2.64
CA CYS A 199 -14.32 12.72 -2.76
C CYS A 199 -14.08 14.24 -2.80
N THR A 200 -12.85 14.69 -2.52
CA THR A 200 -12.40 16.10 -2.67
C THR A 200 -12.04 16.44 -4.10
#